data_AF-A0A421NUH8-F1
#
_entry.id   AF-A0A421NUH8-F1
#
_cell.length_a   1.000
_cell.length_b   1.000
_cell.length_c   1.000
_cell.angle_alpha   90.00
_cell.angle_beta   90.00
_cell.angle_gamma   90.00
#
_symmetry.space_group_name_H-M   'P 1'
#
loop_
_entity.id
_entity.type
_entity.pdbx_description
1 polymer ?
#
loop_
_entity_poly.entity_id
_entity_poly.type
_entity_poly.pdbx_seq_one_letter_code
_entity_poly.pdbx_strand_id
1 'polypeptide(L)'
;MTKLKELNNKNFEEIIKTIHSICGNIQRSKNVKKTNNSNSLDTESNYRDNIALILNSYPSPFEGLVNAEAQNNHGKTDIIINFLNNKKYVAECFVLKDNDSIPSRTKKKFNQLIYNITDDDDKISLILFVLKKKFEPITIFEKIKEVIKKQSIQGKLIDLQEKYKNKVWILTVKIKKYPELKLYIHICIYYFFYDVNYSECQKIKTKNKII
;
A
#
# COMPACT_ATOMS: atom_id res chain seq x y z
N MET A 1 2.13 -8.81 28.71
CA MET A 1 3.15 -9.20 27.71
C MET A 1 2.39 -9.64 26.46
N THR A 2 2.43 -8.87 25.38
CA THR A 2 1.75 -9.25 24.13
C THR A 2 2.43 -10.48 23.56
N LYS A 3 1.69 -11.58 23.35
CA LYS A 3 2.23 -12.77 22.68
C LYS A 3 2.39 -12.47 21.18
N LEU A 4 3.58 -12.73 20.65
CA LEU A 4 3.83 -12.71 19.22
C LEU A 4 2.88 -13.69 18.51
N LYS A 5 2.45 -13.31 17.30
CA LYS A 5 1.53 -14.07 16.46
C LYS A 5 2.26 -14.71 15.29
N GLU A 6 1.64 -15.64 14.59
CA GLU A 6 2.18 -16.15 13.32
C GLU A 6 1.81 -15.25 12.14
N LEU A 7 2.73 -15.07 11.17
CA LEU A 7 2.43 -14.36 9.92
C LEU A 7 1.70 -15.29 8.94
N ASN A 8 0.43 -15.58 9.22
CA ASN A 8 -0.44 -16.38 8.37
C ASN A 8 -1.43 -15.52 7.56
N ASN A 9 -2.17 -16.15 6.65
CA ASN A 9 -3.12 -15.45 5.78
C ASN A 9 -4.20 -14.71 6.58
N LYS A 10 -4.67 -15.27 7.69
CA LYS A 10 -5.69 -14.62 8.53
C LYS A 10 -5.18 -13.28 9.09
N ASN A 11 -3.97 -13.27 9.65
CA ASN A 11 -3.38 -12.05 10.21
C ASN A 11 -3.03 -11.03 9.11
N PHE A 12 -2.55 -11.49 7.95
CA PHE A 12 -2.30 -10.60 6.82
C PHE A 12 -3.57 -9.95 6.28
N GLU A 13 -4.65 -10.72 6.15
CA GLU A 13 -5.97 -10.20 5.77
C GLU A 13 -6.48 -9.15 6.77
N GLU A 14 -6.22 -9.35 8.05
CA GLU A 14 -6.60 -8.39 9.09
C GLU A 14 -5.81 -7.08 8.98
N ILE A 15 -4.51 -7.15 8.67
CA ILE A 15 -3.69 -5.98 8.35
C ILE A 15 -4.28 -5.23 7.14
N ILE A 16 -4.59 -5.95 6.06
CA ILE A 16 -5.15 -5.36 4.83
C ILE A 16 -6.48 -4.66 5.12
N LYS A 17 -7.40 -5.31 5.84
CA LYS A 17 -8.69 -4.74 6.23
C LYS A 17 -8.51 -3.47 7.08
N THR A 18 -7.59 -3.51 8.03
CA THR A 18 -7.29 -2.39 8.93
C THR A 18 -6.76 -1.20 8.13
N ILE A 19 -5.73 -1.41 7.29
CA ILE A 19 -5.19 -0.37 6.40
C ILE A 19 -6.29 0.19 5.51
N HIS A 20 -7.14 -0.67 4.93
CA HIS A 20 -8.21 -0.23 4.07
C HIS A 20 -9.24 0.64 4.78
N SER A 21 -9.65 0.25 5.98
CA SER A 21 -10.58 1.01 6.80
C SER A 21 -10.03 2.41 7.13
N ILE A 22 -8.77 2.48 7.58
CA ILE A 22 -8.11 3.73 7.97
C ILE A 22 -7.97 4.67 6.78
N CYS A 23 -7.36 4.21 5.70
CA CYS A 23 -7.12 5.04 4.53
C CYS A 23 -8.43 5.44 3.84
N GLY A 24 -9.44 4.56 3.84
CA GLY A 24 -10.79 4.87 3.38
C GLY A 24 -11.46 5.95 4.22
N ASN A 25 -11.30 5.93 5.54
CA ASN A 25 -11.80 6.96 6.45
C ASN A 25 -11.09 8.31 6.24
N ILE A 26 -9.76 8.31 6.14
CA ILE A 26 -8.96 9.52 5.86
C ILE A 26 -9.43 10.14 4.54
N GLN A 27 -9.55 9.33 3.50
CA GLN A 27 -10.05 9.76 2.19
C GLN A 27 -11.44 10.40 2.28
N ARG A 28 -12.40 9.74 2.96
CA ARG A 28 -13.75 10.28 3.13
C ARG A 28 -13.74 11.62 3.89
N SER A 29 -13.01 11.68 5.01
CA SER A 29 -12.92 12.88 5.85
C SER A 29 -12.39 14.08 5.08
N LYS A 30 -11.33 13.88 4.29
CA LYS A 30 -10.75 14.93 3.43
C LYS A 30 -11.71 15.39 2.34
N ASN A 31 -12.43 14.45 1.73
CA ASN A 31 -13.43 14.77 0.71
C ASN A 31 -14.60 15.58 1.29
N VAL A 32 -15.01 15.30 2.53
CA VAL A 32 -16.06 16.07 3.24
C VAL A 32 -15.58 17.48 3.57
N LYS A 33 -14.36 17.63 4.10
CA LYS A 33 -13.82 18.93 4.53
C LYS A 33 -13.38 19.83 3.36
N LYS A 34 -13.35 19.31 2.13
CA LYS A 34 -12.84 20.00 0.92
C LYS A 34 -11.44 20.58 1.08
N THR A 35 -10.65 20.07 2.01
CA THR A 35 -9.28 20.53 2.28
C THR A 35 -8.35 19.88 1.25
N ASN A 36 -8.01 20.60 0.19
CA ASN A 36 -7.17 20.11 -0.91
C ASN A 36 -5.68 20.42 -0.71
N ASN A 37 -4.82 19.51 -1.20
CA ASN A 37 -3.49 19.65 -1.84
C ASN A 37 -2.35 20.49 -1.28
N SER A 38 -2.60 21.35 -0.31
CA SER A 38 -1.59 22.25 0.24
C SER A 38 -1.65 22.27 1.75
N ASN A 39 -2.35 21.31 2.36
CA ASN A 39 -2.21 21.11 3.79
C ASN A 39 -0.80 20.59 4.05
N SER A 40 -0.03 21.31 4.87
CA SER A 40 1.29 20.88 5.33
C SER A 40 1.24 19.52 6.02
N LEU A 41 0.06 19.10 6.49
CA LEU A 41 -0.19 17.79 7.08
C LEU A 41 -0.36 16.65 6.05
N ASP A 42 -0.35 16.92 4.75
CA ASP A 42 -0.56 15.90 3.71
C ASP A 42 0.77 15.25 3.30
N THR A 43 1.49 14.77 4.31
CA THR A 43 2.78 14.10 4.18
C THR A 43 2.65 12.60 4.31
N GLU A 44 3.61 11.89 3.72
CA GLU A 44 3.77 10.44 3.89
C GLU A 44 3.79 10.04 5.36
N SER A 45 4.48 10.83 6.20
CA SER A 45 4.60 10.60 7.64
C SER A 45 3.25 10.56 8.34
N ASN A 46 2.39 11.55 8.09
CA ASN A 46 1.11 11.64 8.79
C ASN A 46 0.20 10.46 8.45
N TYR A 47 0.15 10.03 7.18
CA TYR A 47 -0.65 8.87 6.81
C TYR A 47 -0.10 7.56 7.37
N ARG A 48 1.22 7.37 7.29
CA ARG A 48 1.91 6.21 7.88
C ARG A 48 1.66 6.15 9.38
N ASP A 49 1.80 7.25 10.10
CA ASP A 49 1.67 7.30 11.56
C ASP A 49 0.23 7.00 11.99
N ASN A 50 -0.78 7.44 11.23
CA ASN A 50 -2.17 7.03 11.44
C ASN A 50 -2.37 5.52 11.25
N ILE A 51 -1.76 4.94 10.22
CA ILE A 51 -1.84 3.49 9.99
C ILE A 51 -1.18 2.72 11.13
N ALA A 52 0.06 3.09 11.48
CA ALA A 52 0.82 2.45 12.53
C ALA A 52 0.12 2.58 13.89
N LEU A 53 -0.38 3.77 14.22
CA LEU A 53 -1.12 4.01 15.46
C LEU A 53 -2.31 3.07 15.60
N ILE A 54 -3.16 2.96 14.58
CA ILE A 54 -4.37 2.13 14.66
C ILE A 54 -4.03 0.63 14.65
N LEU A 55 -3.05 0.21 13.85
CA LEU A 55 -2.55 -1.17 13.93
C LEU A 55 -1.98 -1.49 15.32
N ASN A 56 -1.42 -0.50 16.02
CA ASN A 56 -0.82 -0.69 17.34
C ASN A 56 -1.74 -0.39 18.53
N SER A 57 -2.95 0.14 18.29
CA SER A 57 -3.89 0.57 19.35
C SER A 57 -4.77 -0.59 19.82
N TYR A 58 -5.13 -0.63 21.09
CA TYR A 58 -6.18 -1.53 21.58
C TYR A 58 -7.54 -1.24 20.89
N PRO A 59 -8.35 -2.25 20.51
CA PRO A 59 -8.17 -3.70 20.68
C PRO A 59 -7.53 -4.40 19.46
N SER A 60 -6.64 -3.74 18.73
CA SER A 60 -5.98 -4.32 17.55
C SER A 60 -5.27 -5.63 17.90
N PRO A 61 -5.36 -6.66 17.04
CA PRO A 61 -4.62 -7.89 17.23
C PRO A 61 -3.09 -7.73 17.13
N PHE A 62 -2.59 -6.56 16.74
CA PHE A 62 -1.16 -6.26 16.61
C PHE A 62 -0.65 -5.26 17.64
N GLU A 63 -1.44 -4.98 18.68
CA GLU A 63 -1.07 -4.08 19.78
C GLU A 63 0.31 -4.43 20.38
N GLY A 64 1.21 -3.45 20.41
CA GLY A 64 2.58 -3.58 20.92
C GLY A 64 3.55 -4.31 19.97
N LEU A 65 3.12 -4.70 18.76
CA LEU A 65 3.96 -5.39 17.77
C LEU A 65 4.39 -4.50 16.61
N VAL A 66 3.76 -3.34 16.45
CA VAL A 66 3.95 -2.44 15.30
C VAL A 66 5.04 -1.42 15.61
N ASN A 67 5.98 -1.26 14.69
CA ASN A 67 7.00 -0.23 14.73
C ASN A 67 6.88 0.66 13.48
N ALA A 68 6.82 1.97 13.67
CA ALA A 68 6.85 2.96 12.59
C ALA A 68 8.26 3.54 12.44
N GLU A 69 8.65 3.91 11.22
CA GLU A 69 9.97 4.51 10.93
C GLU A 69 11.16 3.68 11.47
N ALA A 70 11.01 2.36 11.48
CA ALA A 70 11.95 1.45 12.13
C ALA A 70 13.19 1.21 11.27
N GLN A 71 14.35 1.14 11.92
CA GLN A 71 15.55 0.54 11.32
C GLN A 71 15.36 -0.98 11.24
N ASN A 72 15.64 -1.57 10.09
CA ASN A 72 15.52 -3.01 9.87
C ASN A 72 16.55 -3.52 8.88
N ASN A 73 17.23 -4.60 9.26
CA ASN A 73 18.34 -5.21 8.55
C ASN A 73 19.40 -4.19 8.15
N HIS A 74 19.24 -3.58 6.98
CA HIS A 74 20.22 -2.70 6.36
C HIS A 74 19.67 -1.29 6.06
N GLY A 75 18.40 -1.00 6.37
CA GLY A 75 17.75 0.25 6.01
C GLY A 75 16.65 0.69 6.99
N LYS A 76 15.91 1.72 6.59
CA LYS A 76 14.72 2.21 7.30
C LYS A 76 13.48 1.81 6.51
N THR A 77 12.40 1.45 7.20
CA THR A 77 11.10 1.18 6.58
C THR A 77 9.98 1.90 7.30
N ASP A 78 8.86 2.09 6.61
CA ASP A 78 7.76 2.88 7.13
C ASP A 78 7.00 2.15 8.24
N ILE A 79 6.68 0.87 8.05
CA ILE A 79 5.94 0.06 9.05
C ILE A 79 6.51 -1.36 9.09
N ILE A 80 6.74 -1.88 10.30
CA ILE A 80 7.08 -3.28 10.57
C ILE A 80 6.13 -3.83 11.61
N ILE A 81 5.69 -5.07 11.43
CA ILE A 81 5.05 -5.86 12.48
C ILE A 81 5.84 -7.15 12.65
N ASN A 82 6.33 -7.40 13.86
CA ASN A 82 7.08 -8.60 14.18
C ASN A 82 6.14 -9.77 14.52
N PHE A 83 6.44 -10.94 13.96
CA PHE A 83 5.71 -12.18 14.16
C PHE A 83 6.66 -13.27 14.70
N LEU A 84 6.09 -14.42 15.08
CA LEU A 84 6.81 -15.62 15.49
C LEU A 84 7.74 -16.12 14.38
N ASN A 85 8.74 -16.90 14.78
CA ASN A 85 9.77 -17.46 13.90
C ASN A 85 10.56 -16.38 13.15
N ASN A 86 10.78 -15.23 13.80
CA ASN A 86 11.50 -14.07 13.27
C ASN A 86 10.93 -13.48 11.96
N LYS A 87 9.70 -13.85 11.60
CA LYS A 87 9.00 -13.30 10.42
C LYS A 87 8.53 -11.89 10.67
N LYS A 88 8.48 -11.10 9.60
CA LYS A 88 8.06 -9.71 9.63
C LYS A 88 7.07 -9.44 8.51
N TYR A 89 6.06 -8.66 8.83
CA TYR A 89 5.34 -7.90 7.82
C TYR A 89 6.03 -6.55 7.67
N VAL A 90 6.29 -6.16 6.43
CA VAL A 90 6.96 -4.89 6.10
C VAL A 90 6.10 -4.10 5.13
N ALA A 91 5.95 -2.80 5.35
CA ALA A 91 5.26 -1.91 4.43
C ALA A 91 6.06 -0.64 4.14
N GLU A 92 6.00 -0.21 2.88
CA GLU A 92 6.48 1.09 2.42
C GLU A 92 5.28 1.94 1.98
N CYS A 93 5.23 3.15 2.52
CA CYS A 93 4.27 4.19 2.17
C CYS A 93 4.90 5.13 1.14
N PHE A 94 4.09 5.70 0.24
CA PHE A 94 4.54 6.86 -0.51
C PHE A 94 3.42 7.75 -1.01
N VAL A 95 3.76 9.03 -1.16
CA VAL A 95 2.88 10.03 -1.75
C VAL A 95 3.24 10.24 -3.22
N LEU A 96 2.22 10.30 -4.08
CA LEU A 96 2.35 10.59 -5.49
C LEU A 96 1.70 11.93 -5.83
N LYS A 97 2.51 12.92 -6.19
CA LYS A 97 2.08 14.27 -6.58
C LYS A 97 1.94 14.41 -8.10
N ASP A 98 1.41 15.54 -8.56
CA ASP A 98 1.14 15.78 -10.00
C ASP A 98 2.37 15.57 -10.89
N ASN A 99 3.55 16.04 -10.47
CA ASN A 99 4.78 15.95 -11.25
C ASN A 99 5.55 14.62 -11.05
N ASP A 100 5.06 13.72 -10.20
CA ASP A 100 5.74 12.47 -9.93
C ASP A 100 5.51 11.43 -11.04
N SER A 101 6.61 10.80 -11.47
CA SER A 101 6.61 9.62 -12.33
C SER A 101 6.27 8.36 -11.53
N ILE A 102 5.12 7.76 -11.81
CA ILE A 102 4.65 6.53 -11.14
C ILE A 102 5.69 5.41 -11.23
N PRO A 103 6.26 5.06 -12.41
CA PRO A 103 7.24 3.97 -12.47
C PRO A 103 8.51 4.26 -11.66
N SER A 104 9.00 5.50 -11.69
CA SER A 104 10.22 5.88 -10.95
C SER A 104 10.01 5.81 -9.44
N ARG A 105 8.93 6.43 -8.94
CA ARG A 105 8.57 6.40 -7.51
C ARG A 105 8.35 4.98 -7.02
N THR A 106 7.58 4.19 -7.78
CA THR A 106 7.30 2.79 -7.46
C THR A 106 8.58 1.98 -7.43
N LYS A 107 9.47 2.11 -8.43
CA LYS A 107 10.74 1.38 -8.46
C LYS A 107 11.58 1.69 -7.23
N LYS A 108 11.69 2.96 -6.84
CA LYS A 108 12.42 3.36 -5.63
C LYS A 108 11.84 2.70 -4.38
N LYS A 109 10.54 2.83 -4.15
CA LYS A 109 9.87 2.32 -2.94
C LYS A 109 9.78 0.80 -2.90
N PHE A 110 9.56 0.15 -4.03
CA PHE A 110 9.59 -1.30 -4.12
C PHE A 110 11.02 -1.85 -3.86
N ASN A 111 12.06 -1.20 -4.38
CA ASN A 111 13.44 -1.59 -4.05
C ASN A 111 13.73 -1.46 -2.54
N GLN A 112 13.25 -0.39 -1.91
CA GLN A 112 13.37 -0.20 -0.46
C GLN A 112 12.62 -1.30 0.31
N LEU A 113 11.39 -1.61 -0.10
CA LEU A 113 10.60 -2.70 0.49
C LEU A 113 11.34 -4.04 0.40
N ILE A 114 11.85 -4.39 -0.77
CA ILE A 114 12.60 -5.63 -1.03
C ILE A 114 13.97 -5.64 -0.32
N TYR A 115 14.54 -4.49 0.00
CA TYR A 115 15.77 -4.38 0.77
C TYR A 115 15.56 -4.66 2.27
N ASN A 116 14.36 -4.38 2.78
CA ASN A 116 14.00 -4.52 4.19
C ASN A 116 13.35 -5.86 4.55
N ILE A 117 13.39 -6.87 3.68
CA ILE A 117 12.87 -8.22 3.95
C ILE A 117 13.98 -9.28 3.93
N THR A 118 13.71 -10.44 4.52
CA THR A 118 14.56 -11.65 4.44
C THR A 118 13.92 -12.73 3.57
N ASP A 119 14.56 -13.89 3.46
CA ASP A 119 14.03 -15.08 2.78
C ASP A 119 12.77 -15.67 3.44
N ASP A 120 12.44 -15.25 4.66
CA ASP A 120 11.30 -15.76 5.44
C ASP A 120 10.06 -14.86 5.40
N ASP A 121 10.24 -13.60 4.97
CA ASP A 121 9.26 -12.52 5.01
C ASP A 121 8.39 -12.51 3.74
N ASP A 122 7.37 -13.36 3.71
CA ASP A 122 6.56 -13.62 2.52
C ASP A 122 5.41 -12.62 2.28
N LYS A 123 5.13 -11.71 3.23
CA LYS A 123 3.95 -10.82 3.18
C LYS A 123 4.34 -9.36 3.40
N ILE A 124 4.13 -8.55 2.37
CA ILE A 124 4.59 -7.16 2.33
C ILE A 124 3.50 -6.22 1.82
N SER A 125 3.68 -4.91 2.00
CA SER A 125 2.78 -3.92 1.44
C SER A 125 3.45 -2.72 0.81
N LEU A 126 2.82 -2.24 -0.26
CA LEU A 126 3.11 -0.97 -0.88
C LEU A 126 1.85 -0.11 -0.80
N ILE A 127 1.92 0.95 0.00
CA ILE A 127 0.78 1.80 0.36
C ILE A 127 0.94 3.16 -0.32
N LEU A 128 0.06 3.47 -1.27
CA LEU A 128 0.15 4.67 -2.07
C LEU A 128 -0.94 5.67 -1.73
N PHE A 129 -0.52 6.91 -1.48
CA PHE A 129 -1.37 8.07 -1.29
C PHE A 129 -1.26 9.00 -2.50
N VAL A 130 -2.33 9.06 -3.28
CA VAL A 130 -2.40 9.84 -4.51
C VAL A 130 -2.84 11.25 -4.19
N LEU A 131 -1.89 12.16 -4.36
CA LEU A 131 -2.10 13.60 -4.37
C LEU A 131 -1.97 14.17 -5.80
N LYS A 132 -2.69 13.57 -6.76
CA LYS A 132 -2.80 14.05 -8.15
C LYS A 132 -4.20 14.56 -8.49
N LYS A 133 -4.29 15.64 -9.27
CA LYS A 133 -5.56 16.22 -9.74
C LYS A 133 -6.33 15.30 -10.68
N LYS A 134 -5.62 14.64 -11.61
CA LYS A 134 -6.21 13.79 -12.64
C LYS A 134 -5.49 12.45 -12.66
N PHE A 135 -6.21 11.39 -12.33
CA PHE A 135 -5.68 10.02 -12.36
C PHE A 135 -6.82 9.00 -12.42
N GLU A 136 -6.48 7.78 -12.81
CA GLU A 136 -7.34 6.61 -12.63
C GLU A 136 -6.58 5.58 -11.77
N PRO A 137 -7.16 5.06 -10.68
CA PRO A 137 -6.48 4.09 -9.83
C PRO A 137 -5.95 2.88 -10.60
N ILE A 138 -6.73 2.36 -11.55
CA ILE A 138 -6.34 1.22 -12.37
C ILE A 138 -5.10 1.52 -13.22
N THR A 139 -4.99 2.71 -13.79
CA THR A 139 -3.81 3.13 -14.57
C THR A 139 -2.56 3.24 -13.70
N ILE A 140 -2.71 3.68 -12.44
CA ILE A 140 -1.60 3.70 -11.48
C ILE A 140 -1.20 2.26 -11.13
N PHE A 141 -2.18 1.41 -10.80
CA PHE A 141 -1.95 0.00 -10.48
C PHE A 141 -1.22 -0.74 -11.61
N GLU A 142 -1.63 -0.57 -12.87
CA GLU A 142 -0.97 -1.21 -14.01
C GLU A 142 0.51 -0.79 -14.13
N LYS A 143 0.83 0.49 -13.89
CA LYS A 143 2.22 0.96 -13.87
C LYS A 143 3.02 0.38 -12.70
N ILE A 144 2.40 0.19 -11.53
CA ILE A 144 3.04 -0.49 -10.40
C ILE A 144 3.29 -1.96 -10.73
N LYS A 145 2.29 -2.64 -11.28
CA LYS A 145 2.34 -4.04 -11.71
C LYS A 145 3.49 -4.28 -12.68
N GLU A 146 3.67 -3.41 -13.68
CA GLU A 146 4.77 -3.50 -14.63
C GLU A 146 6.16 -3.34 -13.99
N VAL A 147 6.29 -2.48 -12.98
CA VAL A 147 7.54 -2.35 -12.22
C VAL A 147 7.86 -3.65 -11.48
N ILE A 148 6.86 -4.24 -10.82
CA ILE A 148 7.01 -5.51 -10.08
C ILE A 148 7.33 -6.66 -11.05
N LYS A 149 6.62 -6.72 -12.18
CA LYS A 149 6.83 -7.72 -13.23
C LYS A 149 8.27 -7.70 -13.77
N LYS A 150 8.89 -6.53 -13.93
CA LYS A 150 10.31 -6.43 -14.35
C LYS A 150 11.29 -7.05 -13.34
N GLN A 151 10.91 -7.09 -12.06
CA GLN A 151 11.70 -7.71 -10.99
C GLN A 151 11.35 -9.19 -10.77
N SER A 152 10.27 -9.68 -11.38
CA SER A 152 9.86 -11.06 -11.24
C SER A 152 10.70 -12.01 -12.08
N ILE A 153 10.71 -13.28 -11.67
CA ILE A 153 11.31 -14.36 -12.45
C ILE A 153 10.53 -14.48 -13.77
N GLN A 154 11.27 -14.45 -14.89
CA GLN A 154 10.72 -14.54 -16.25
C GLN A 154 9.64 -13.49 -16.58
N GLY A 155 9.51 -12.41 -15.81
CA GLY A 155 8.46 -11.43 -16.01
C GLY A 155 7.05 -11.96 -15.76
N LYS A 156 6.89 -12.99 -14.93
CA LYS A 156 5.59 -13.61 -14.62
C LYS A 156 5.03 -13.15 -13.27
N LEU A 157 3.71 -13.02 -13.19
CA LEU A 157 2.96 -12.93 -11.95
C LEU A 157 2.30 -14.29 -11.74
N ILE A 158 2.22 -14.75 -10.49
CA ILE A 158 1.62 -16.04 -10.14
C ILE A 158 0.11 -15.90 -9.98
N ASP A 159 -0.32 -14.85 -9.27
CA ASP A 159 -1.73 -14.58 -9.02
C ASP A 159 -1.97 -13.08 -8.84
N LEU A 160 -3.18 -12.64 -9.12
CA LEU A 160 -3.67 -11.27 -8.97
C LEU A 160 -5.11 -11.30 -8.49
N GLN A 161 -5.35 -10.72 -7.32
CA GLN A 161 -6.67 -10.60 -6.74
C GLN A 161 -7.00 -9.12 -6.49
N GLU A 162 -8.15 -8.67 -6.95
CA GLU A 162 -8.72 -7.39 -6.54
C GLU A 162 -9.60 -7.61 -5.30
N LYS A 163 -9.20 -7.01 -4.17
CA LYS A 163 -9.91 -7.15 -2.88
C LYS A 163 -10.95 -6.05 -2.69
N TYR A 164 -10.57 -4.83 -2.99
CA TYR A 164 -11.44 -3.66 -2.89
C TYR A 164 -11.36 -2.90 -4.21
N LYS A 165 -12.50 -2.80 -4.89
CA LYS A 165 -12.61 -2.28 -6.25
C LYS A 165 -11.85 -0.96 -6.42
N ASN A 166 -10.91 -0.95 -7.37
CA ASN A 166 -10.06 0.18 -7.73
C ASN A 166 -9.23 0.77 -6.58
N LYS A 167 -8.97 0.00 -5.52
CA LYS A 167 -8.23 0.48 -4.34
C LYS A 167 -7.19 -0.49 -3.83
N VAL A 168 -7.48 -1.79 -3.83
CA VAL A 168 -6.63 -2.77 -3.17
C VAL A 168 -6.51 -4.02 -4.03
N TRP A 169 -5.26 -4.41 -4.26
CA TRP A 169 -4.89 -5.62 -4.96
C TRP A 169 -3.90 -6.43 -4.13
N ILE A 170 -3.94 -7.75 -4.29
CA ILE A 170 -2.91 -8.66 -3.79
C ILE A 170 -2.27 -9.30 -5.01
N LEU A 171 -0.97 -9.11 -5.15
CA LEU A 171 -0.15 -9.77 -6.15
C LEU A 171 0.64 -10.90 -5.51
N THR A 172 0.67 -12.04 -6.17
CA THR A 172 1.57 -13.13 -5.80
C THR A 172 2.67 -13.24 -6.85
N VAL A 173 3.92 -13.26 -6.43
CA VAL A 173 5.07 -13.23 -7.35
C VAL A 173 6.31 -13.89 -6.74
N LYS A 174 7.17 -14.47 -7.60
CA LYS A 174 8.56 -14.81 -7.25
C LYS A 174 9.48 -13.78 -7.88
N ILE A 175 10.37 -13.17 -7.10
CA ILE A 175 11.30 -12.14 -7.59
C ILE A 175 12.72 -12.66 -7.72
N LYS A 176 13.51 -12.02 -8.59
CA LYS A 176 14.89 -12.44 -8.86
C LYS A 176 15.78 -12.46 -7.62
N LYS A 177 15.56 -11.54 -6.67
CA LYS A 177 16.36 -11.44 -5.44
C LYS A 177 16.09 -12.60 -4.46
N TYR A 178 14.85 -13.06 -4.40
CA TYR A 178 14.40 -14.12 -3.49
C TYR A 178 13.65 -15.19 -4.32
N PRO A 179 14.37 -16.04 -5.06
CA PRO A 179 13.76 -16.89 -6.08
C PRO A 179 12.89 -18.02 -5.51
N GLU A 180 13.20 -18.46 -4.29
CA GLU A 180 12.42 -19.49 -3.60
C GLU A 180 11.22 -18.92 -2.85
N LEU A 181 11.26 -17.64 -2.51
CA LEU A 181 10.21 -16.97 -1.76
C LEU A 181 9.02 -16.58 -2.67
N LYS A 182 7.86 -17.15 -2.37
CA LYS A 182 6.58 -16.73 -2.96
C LYS A 182 6.05 -15.52 -2.20
N LEU A 183 6.26 -14.32 -2.74
CA LEU A 183 5.85 -13.06 -2.13
C LEU A 183 4.37 -12.74 -2.39
N TYR A 184 3.67 -12.36 -1.33
CA TYR A 184 2.34 -11.79 -1.34
C TYR A 184 2.46 -10.28 -1.11
N ILE A 185 2.21 -9.50 -2.16
CA ILE A 185 2.36 -8.05 -2.17
C ILE A 185 0.96 -7.44 -2.13
N HIS A 186 0.60 -6.89 -0.98
CA HIS A 186 -0.58 -6.06 -0.86
C HIS A 186 -0.27 -4.65 -1.40
N ILE A 187 -0.96 -4.26 -2.46
CA ILE A 187 -0.84 -2.94 -3.07
C ILE A 187 -2.14 -2.21 -2.81
N CYS A 188 -2.05 -1.03 -2.20
CA CYS A 188 -3.22 -0.20 -2.02
C CYS A 188 -2.98 1.23 -2.50
N ILE A 189 -4.02 1.80 -3.12
CA ILE A 189 -4.00 3.10 -3.77
C ILE A 189 -5.19 3.88 -3.23
N TYR A 190 -4.89 4.87 -2.39
CA TYR A 190 -5.88 5.79 -1.84
C TYR A 190 -5.64 7.17 -2.40
N TYR A 191 -6.70 7.91 -2.64
CA TYR A 191 -6.62 9.23 -3.23
C TYR A 191 -7.31 10.22 -2.32
N PHE A 192 -6.68 11.35 -2.10
CA PHE A 192 -7.11 12.31 -1.09
C PHE A 192 -7.55 13.65 -1.69
N PHE A 193 -8.03 13.59 -2.95
CA PHE A 193 -8.60 14.72 -3.65
C PHE A 193 -10.10 14.81 -3.44
N TYR A 194 -10.57 16.04 -3.18
CA TYR A 194 -11.96 16.40 -3.37
C TYR A 194 -12.43 16.00 -4.76
N ASP A 195 -13.59 15.35 -4.81
CA ASP A 195 -14.34 15.30 -6.04
C ASP A 195 -15.85 15.42 -5.79
N VAL A 196 -16.46 16.51 -6.29
CA VAL A 196 -17.90 16.49 -6.63
C VAL A 196 -18.12 15.65 -7.90
N ASN A 197 -17.05 15.38 -8.64
CA ASN A 197 -17.05 15.00 -10.03
C ASN A 197 -16.04 13.90 -10.31
N TYR A 198 -16.02 12.85 -9.48
CA TYR A 198 -15.29 11.62 -9.81
C TYR A 198 -15.82 11.14 -11.17
N SER A 199 -15.15 11.24 -12.32
CA SER A 199 -14.04 12.06 -12.84
C SER A 199 -14.57 12.79 -14.12
N GLU A 200 -13.91 13.81 -14.69
CA GLU A 200 -14.24 14.24 -16.08
C GLU A 200 -14.21 13.07 -17.08
N CYS A 201 -13.38 12.05 -16.83
CA CYS A 201 -13.34 10.81 -17.62
C CYS A 201 -14.55 9.88 -17.36
N GLN A 202 -15.21 9.94 -16.21
CA GLN A 202 -16.49 9.24 -15.98
C GLN A 202 -17.69 10.01 -16.53
N LYS A 203 -17.67 11.35 -16.53
CA LYS A 203 -18.69 12.17 -17.20
C LYS A 203 -18.79 11.89 -18.70
N ILE A 204 -17.66 11.55 -19.33
CA ILE A 204 -17.62 11.14 -20.75
C ILE A 204 -18.29 9.77 -20.94
N LYS A 205 -18.08 8.82 -20.01
CA LYS A 205 -18.69 7.47 -20.08
C LYS A 205 -20.20 7.46 -19.79
N THR A 206 -20.72 8.40 -19.01
CA THR A 206 -22.18 8.56 -18.81
C THR A 206 -22.88 9.31 -19.93
N LYS A 207 -22.19 10.21 -20.65
CA LYS A 207 -22.77 10.89 -21.82
C LYS A 207 -22.94 9.97 -23.04
N ASN A 208 -22.11 8.93 -23.17
CA ASN A 208 -22.17 8.00 -24.30
C ASN A 208 -23.07 6.77 -24.07
N LYS A 209 -23.98 6.83 -23.09
CA LYS A 209 -24.99 5.79 -22.83
C LYS A 209 -26.44 6.25 -23.09
N ILE A 210 -26.60 7.35 -23.82
CA ILE A 210 -27.89 7.79 -24.36
C ILE A 210 -27.72 7.92 -25.88
N ILE A 211 -27.78 6.79 -26.59
CA ILE A 211 -28.39 6.63 -27.91
C ILE A 211 -28.99 5.23 -27.92
#